data_AF-A0A9N9PFJ4-F1
#
_entry.id   AF-A0A9N9PFJ4-F1
#
_cell.length_a   1.000
_cell.length_b   1.000
_cell.length_c   1.000
_cell.angle_alpha   90.00
_cell.angle_beta   90.00
_cell.angle_gamma   90.00
#
_symmetry.space_group_name_H-M   'P 1'
#
loop_
_entity.id
_entity.type
_entity.pdbx_description
1 polymer ?
#
loop_
_entity_poly.entity_id
_entity_poly.type
_entity_poly.pdbx_seq_one_letter_code
_entity_poly.pdbx_strand_id
1 'polypeptide(L)'
;KSNKFDVVLIDTAGRMQDNEPLMRALSKLVSVNKPDKIIFVGEALVGNEAVDQLTKFNQALKDFSGLQNPRHIDGIILTKFDTIDDKVGAALSMAYTTGQPILFVGTGQTYTDLKNMR
;
A
#
# COMPACT_ATOMS: atom_id res chain seq x y z
N LYS A 1 23.38 -21.40 4.75
CA LYS A 1 22.18 -22.28 4.79
C LYS A 1 20.99 -21.45 4.37
N SER A 2 20.17 -21.93 3.44
CA SER A 2 18.86 -21.32 3.18
C SER A 2 17.91 -21.74 4.31
N ASN A 3 17.35 -20.78 5.03
CA ASN A 3 16.35 -21.04 6.06
C ASN A 3 14.99 -21.20 5.37
N LYS A 4 14.25 -22.26 5.68
CA LYS A 4 12.93 -22.54 5.09
C LYS A 4 11.86 -21.69 5.77
N PHE A 5 11.68 -20.46 5.29
CA PHE A 5 10.54 -19.61 5.66
C PHE A 5 9.51 -19.64 4.53
N ASP A 6 8.24 -19.82 4.88
CA ASP A 6 7.14 -19.85 3.90
C ASP A 6 6.77 -18.44 3.41
N VAL A 7 6.98 -17.42 4.25
CA VAL A 7 6.59 -16.04 3.99
C VAL A 7 7.73 -15.09 4.37
N VAL A 8 7.93 -14.07 3.54
CA VAL A 8 8.82 -12.94 3.82
C VAL A 8 8.01 -11.65 3.73
N LEU A 9 7.98 -10.89 4.83
CA LEU A 9 7.40 -9.54 4.87
C LEU A 9 8.52 -8.52 4.69
N ILE A 10 8.47 -7.75 3.60
CA ILE A 10 9.47 -6.71 3.31
C ILE A 10 8.91 -5.38 3.79
N ASP A 11 9.39 -4.90 4.94
CA ASP A 11 9.11 -3.55 5.41
C ASP A 11 9.99 -2.53 4.68
N THR A 12 9.41 -1.38 4.33
CA THR A 12 10.09 -0.35 3.55
C THR A 12 9.89 1.01 4.20
N ALA A 13 10.94 1.82 4.30
CA ALA A 13 10.89 3.14 4.93
C ALA A 13 9.83 4.06 4.31
N GLY A 14 9.01 4.75 5.10
CA GLY A 14 7.99 5.68 4.58
C GLY A 14 8.55 6.75 3.64
N ARG A 15 7.78 7.13 2.61
CA ARG A 15 8.16 8.20 1.67
C ARG A 15 6.96 8.96 1.16
N MET A 16 7.16 10.23 0.83
CA MET A 16 6.16 11.05 0.16
C MET A 16 6.11 10.71 -1.33
N GLN A 17 4.91 10.74 -1.89
CA GLN A 17 4.59 10.33 -3.25
C GLN A 17 5.20 11.22 -4.35
N ASP A 18 5.64 12.42 -3.99
CA ASP A 18 6.31 13.40 -4.84
C ASP A 18 7.85 13.32 -4.78
N ASN A 19 8.41 12.49 -3.88
CA ASN A 19 9.85 12.33 -3.76
C ASN A 19 10.38 11.33 -4.81
N GLU A 20 10.66 11.84 -6.01
CA GLU A 20 11.11 11.03 -7.15
C GLU A 20 12.32 10.12 -6.84
N PRO A 21 13.42 10.57 -6.20
CA PRO A 21 14.54 9.69 -5.86
C PRO A 21 14.12 8.47 -5.03
N LEU A 22 13.27 8.65 -4.02
CA LEU A 22 12.77 7.56 -3.17
C LEU A 22 11.79 6.67 -3.93
N MET A 23 10.98 7.23 -4.82
CA MET A 23 10.06 6.48 -5.66
C MET A 23 10.78 5.63 -6.73
N ARG A 24 11.89 6.13 -7.30
CA ARG A 24 12.78 5.34 -8.17
C ARG A 24 13.41 4.18 -7.41
N ALA A 25 13.89 4.43 -6.18
CA ALA A 25 14.45 3.38 -5.33
C ALA A 25 13.40 2.29 -5.01
N LEU A 26 12.16 2.69 -4.68
CA LEU A 26 11.05 1.76 -4.45
C LEU A 26 10.73 0.94 -5.70
N SER A 27 10.61 1.58 -6.86
CA SER A 27 10.32 0.88 -8.12
C SER A 27 11.44 -0.08 -8.51
N LYS A 28 12.70 0.28 -8.25
CA LYS A 28 13.85 -0.61 -8.43
C LYS A 28 13.81 -1.81 -7.48
N LEU A 29 13.44 -1.60 -6.21
CA LEU A 29 13.27 -2.69 -5.24
C LEU A 29 12.21 -3.67 -5.73
N VAL A 30 11.06 -3.17 -6.17
CA VAL A 30 9.96 -4.00 -6.68
C VAL A 30 10.37 -4.76 -7.94
N SER A 31 11.01 -4.11 -8.90
CA SER A 31 11.38 -4.74 -10.18
C SER A 31 12.45 -5.83 -10.03
N VAL A 32 13.42 -5.62 -9.13
CA VAL A 32 14.49 -6.59 -8.85
C VAL A 32 13.97 -7.78 -8.04
N ASN A 33 13.19 -7.55 -6.99
CA ASN A 33 12.78 -8.59 -6.04
C ASN A 33 11.49 -9.31 -6.44
N LYS A 34 10.71 -8.77 -7.38
CA LYS A 34 9.48 -9.38 -7.93
C LYS A 34 8.53 -9.96 -6.85
N PRO A 35 8.11 -9.15 -5.86
CA PRO A 35 7.29 -9.64 -4.75
C PRO A 35 5.95 -10.21 -5.23
N ASP A 36 5.43 -11.25 -4.58
CA ASP A 36 4.13 -11.83 -4.95
C ASP A 36 2.97 -10.85 -4.76
N LYS A 37 3.07 -9.99 -3.73
CA LYS A 37 2.09 -8.95 -3.40
C LYS A 37 2.75 -7.64 -3.04
N ILE A 38 2.22 -6.54 -3.56
CA ILE A 38 2.59 -5.18 -3.20
C ILE A 38 1.38 -4.56 -2.49
N ILE A 39 1.56 -4.23 -1.21
CA ILE A 39 0.47 -3.74 -0.37
C ILE A 39 0.73 -2.29 -0.01
N PHE A 40 -0.22 -1.41 -0.31
CA PHE A 40 -0.21 -0.03 0.15
C PHE A 40 -0.76 0.07 1.55
N VAL A 41 -0.08 0.80 2.43
CA VAL A 41 -0.53 1.05 3.80
C VAL A 41 -0.89 2.53 3.91
N GLY A 42 -2.17 2.81 4.09
CA GLY A 42 -2.71 4.16 4.21
C GLY A 42 -3.42 4.38 5.54
N GLU A 43 -3.52 5.64 5.96
CA GLU A 43 -4.32 6.01 7.13
C GLU A 43 -5.75 6.36 6.73
N ALA A 44 -6.74 5.88 7.49
CA ALA A 44 -8.15 6.13 7.21
C ALA A 44 -8.54 7.64 7.32
N LEU A 45 -7.76 8.43 8.07
CA LEU A 45 -7.99 9.86 8.29
C LEU A 45 -7.70 10.73 7.06
N VAL A 46 -6.88 10.24 6.12
CA VAL A 46 -6.26 11.06 5.05
C VAL A 46 -7.22 11.38 3.89
N GLY A 47 -8.37 10.69 3.80
CA GLY A 47 -9.44 11.06 2.87
C GLY A 47 -9.01 11.04 1.40
N ASN A 48 -9.23 12.15 0.70
CA ASN A 48 -8.92 12.29 -0.73
C ASN A 48 -7.42 12.25 -1.05
N GLU A 49 -6.57 12.63 -0.10
CA GLU A 49 -5.11 12.63 -0.32
C GLU A 49 -4.56 11.20 -0.42
N ALA A 50 -5.22 10.22 0.18
CA ALA A 50 -4.84 8.82 0.08
C ALA A 50 -5.05 8.27 -1.35
N VAL A 51 -6.02 8.81 -2.08
CA VAL A 51 -6.25 8.50 -3.50
C VAL A 51 -5.11 9.06 -4.36
N ASP A 52 -4.66 10.28 -4.09
CA ASP A 52 -3.52 10.91 -4.79
C ASP A 52 -2.22 10.12 -4.53
N GLN A 53 -1.96 9.77 -3.27
CA GLN A 53 -0.83 8.93 -2.87
C GLN A 53 -0.83 7.61 -3.64
N LEU A 54 -1.94 6.87 -3.58
CA LEU A 54 -2.04 5.57 -4.25
C LEU A 54 -1.88 5.68 -5.77
N THR A 55 -2.46 6.71 -6.38
CA THR A 55 -2.32 6.98 -7.82
C THR A 55 -0.87 7.25 -8.21
N LYS A 56 -0.18 8.13 -7.48
CA LYS A 56 1.22 8.49 -7.75
C LYS A 56 2.17 7.33 -7.47
N PHE A 57 1.91 6.53 -6.44
CA PHE A 57 2.69 5.30 -6.20
C PHE A 57 2.56 4.32 -7.37
N ASN A 58 1.34 4.04 -7.81
CA ASN A 58 1.11 3.18 -8.98
C ASN A 58 1.77 3.73 -10.24
N GLN A 59 1.71 5.05 -10.45
CA GLN A 59 2.35 5.70 -11.58
C GLN A 59 3.88 5.58 -11.54
N ALA A 60 4.50 5.83 -10.39
CA ALA A 60 5.95 5.69 -10.22
C ALA A 60 6.44 4.24 -10.38
N LEU A 61 5.66 3.26 -9.92
CA LEU A 61 5.95 1.84 -10.17
C LEU A 61 5.93 1.52 -11.67
N LYS A 62 5.04 2.16 -12.44
CA LYS A 62 5.02 2.04 -13.91
C LYS A 62 6.24 2.72 -14.54
N ASP A 63 6.43 4.00 -14.24
CA ASP A 63 7.40 4.86 -14.93
C ASP A 63 8.86 4.47 -14.65
N PHE A 64 9.16 4.02 -13.44
CA PHE A 64 10.55 3.77 -13.02
C PHE A 64 10.95 2.29 -12.99
N SER A 65 10.04 1.36 -13.32
CA SER A 65 10.36 -0.08 -13.23
C SER A 65 11.31 -0.54 -14.35
N GLY A 66 11.24 0.10 -15.52
CA GLY A 66 11.94 -0.35 -16.73
C GLY A 66 11.44 -1.68 -17.27
N LEU A 67 10.30 -2.19 -16.78
CA LEU A 67 9.69 -3.46 -17.21
C LEU A 67 8.68 -3.20 -18.33
N GLN A 68 8.59 -4.11 -19.31
CA GLN A 68 7.53 -4.05 -20.32
C GLN A 68 6.13 -4.22 -19.71
N ASN A 69 6.02 -5.04 -18.66
CA ASN A 69 4.79 -5.20 -17.88
C ASN A 69 5.06 -4.76 -16.42
N PRO A 70 4.88 -3.47 -16.11
CA PRO A 70 5.16 -2.94 -14.79
C PRO A 70 4.21 -3.50 -13.73
N ARG A 71 4.73 -3.62 -12.50
CA ARG A 71 3.91 -3.96 -11.33
C ARG A 71 3.17 -2.74 -10.82
N HIS A 72 2.06 -3.00 -10.15
CA HIS A 72 1.23 -2.02 -9.47
C HIS A 72 0.85 -2.58 -8.10
N ILE A 73 0.23 -1.75 -7.26
CA ILE A 73 -0.25 -2.14 -5.94
C ILE A 73 -1.37 -3.16 -6.10
N ASP A 74 -1.28 -4.26 -5.36
CA ASP A 74 -2.19 -5.40 -5.41
C ASP A 74 -3.32 -5.29 -4.38
N GLY A 75 -3.14 -4.49 -3.33
CA GLY A 75 -4.13 -4.31 -2.28
C GLY A 75 -3.77 -3.22 -1.28
N ILE A 76 -4.73 -2.90 -0.42
CA ILE A 76 -4.67 -1.78 0.52
C ILE A 76 -4.85 -2.32 1.95
N ILE A 77 -4.04 -1.85 2.89
CA ILE A 77 -4.31 -1.94 4.33
C ILE A 77 -4.61 -0.53 4.82
N LEU A 78 -5.79 -0.36 5.42
CA LEU A 78 -6.18 0.88 6.05
C LEU A 78 -5.88 0.83 7.54
N THR A 79 -5.21 1.84 8.07
CA THR A 79 -4.80 1.91 9.47
C THR A 79 -5.49 3.07 10.19
N LYS A 80 -5.42 3.08 11.53
CA LYS A 80 -6.06 4.07 12.40
C LYS A 80 -7.57 4.18 12.21
N PHE A 81 -8.23 3.07 11.88
CA PHE A 81 -9.66 3.06 11.62
C PHE A 81 -10.49 3.25 12.90
N ASP A 82 -9.92 2.97 14.07
CA ASP A 82 -10.47 3.30 15.38
C ASP A 82 -10.56 4.81 15.65
N THR A 83 -9.85 5.63 14.86
CA THR A 83 -9.84 7.09 15.01
C THR A 83 -10.82 7.81 14.09
N ILE A 84 -11.50 7.07 13.21
CA ILE A 84 -12.57 7.60 12.37
C ILE A 84 -13.91 7.13 12.94
N ASP A 85 -14.66 8.05 13.54
CA ASP A 85 -16.01 7.73 14.05
C ASP A 85 -16.93 7.31 12.87
N ASP A 86 -17.40 8.27 12.08
CA ASP A 86 -18.34 8.04 10.96
C ASP A 86 -17.74 8.35 9.57
N LYS A 87 -16.43 8.63 9.49
CA LYS A 87 -15.74 9.03 8.24
C LYS A 87 -15.24 7.85 7.41
N VAL A 88 -16.07 6.82 7.26
CA VAL A 88 -15.80 5.62 6.44
C VAL A 88 -15.62 5.95 4.94
N GLY A 89 -16.06 7.14 4.51
CA GLY A 89 -15.99 7.58 3.11
C GLY A 89 -14.59 7.51 2.49
N ALA A 90 -13.53 7.76 3.25
CA ALA A 90 -12.15 7.69 2.76
C ALA A 90 -11.78 6.27 2.29
N ALA A 91 -12.13 5.26 3.08
CA ALA A 91 -11.89 3.86 2.77
C ALA A 91 -12.60 3.43 1.47
N LEU A 92 -13.88 3.80 1.37
CA LEU A 92 -14.70 3.48 0.19
C LEU A 92 -14.19 4.20 -1.06
N SER A 93 -13.81 5.47 -0.94
CA SER A 93 -13.24 6.26 -2.05
C SER A 93 -11.92 5.66 -2.55
N MET A 94 -11.03 5.20 -1.67
CA MET A 94 -9.79 4.55 -2.10
C MET A 94 -10.04 3.28 -2.90
N ALA A 95 -10.85 2.36 -2.37
CA ALA A 95 -11.15 1.11 -3.08
C ALA A 95 -11.88 1.38 -4.40
N TYR A 96 -12.84 2.30 -4.41
CA TYR A 96 -13.62 2.65 -5.60
C TYR A 96 -12.78 3.32 -6.69
N THR A 97 -11.97 4.33 -6.35
CA THR A 97 -11.22 5.10 -7.34
C THR A 97 -10.05 4.32 -7.93
N THR A 98 -9.42 3.45 -7.13
CA THR A 98 -8.18 2.80 -7.54
C THR A 98 -8.39 1.36 -8.00
N GLY A 99 -9.54 0.76 -7.66
CA GLY A 99 -9.91 -0.61 -8.02
C GLY A 99 -9.14 -1.68 -7.24
N GLN A 100 -8.21 -1.30 -6.36
CA GLN A 100 -7.51 -2.24 -5.49
C GLN A 100 -8.37 -2.61 -4.26
N PRO A 101 -8.45 -3.90 -3.89
CA PRO A 101 -9.21 -4.33 -2.73
C PRO A 101 -8.53 -3.90 -1.42
N ILE A 102 -9.36 -3.58 -0.43
CA ILE A 102 -8.91 -3.43 0.96
C ILE A 102 -8.79 -4.83 1.56
N LEU A 103 -7.56 -5.22 1.89
CA LEU A 103 -7.24 -6.53 2.46
C LEU A 103 -7.54 -6.56 3.95
N PHE A 104 -7.11 -5.52 4.67
CA PHE A 104 -7.28 -5.41 6.12
C PHE A 104 -7.53 -3.98 6.57
N VAL A 105 -8.10 -3.87 7.76
CA VAL A 105 -8.36 -2.62 8.48
C VAL A 105 -7.78 -2.75 9.89
N GLY A 106 -6.85 -1.87 10.24
CA GLY A 106 -6.29 -1.73 11.57
C GLY A 106 -7.15 -0.81 12.44
N THR A 107 -7.68 -1.34 13.54
CA THR A 107 -8.59 -0.67 14.50
C THR A 107 -7.94 -0.49 15.87
N GLY A 108 -6.63 -0.24 15.92
CA GLY A 108 -5.87 -0.11 17.15
C GLY A 108 -4.37 -0.31 16.94
N GLN A 109 -3.64 -0.53 18.04
CA GLN A 109 -2.18 -0.58 18.07
C GLN A 109 -1.61 -1.99 18.37
N THR A 110 -2.47 -2.95 18.70
CA THR A 110 -2.06 -4.31 19.06
C THR A 110 -2.25 -5.29 17.89
N TYR A 111 -1.64 -6.47 17.98
CA TYR A 111 -1.74 -7.49 16.93
C TYR A 111 -3.17 -8.00 16.70
N THR A 112 -4.05 -7.92 17.71
CA THR A 112 -5.45 -8.33 17.59
C THR A 112 -6.32 -7.29 16.89
N ASP A 113 -5.79 -6.10 16.64
CA ASP A 113 -6.55 -4.99 16.08
C ASP A 113 -6.56 -4.97 14.54
N LEU A 114 -6.15 -6.06 13.89
CA LEU A 114 -6.21 -6.20 12.43
C LEU A 114 -7.44 -7.02 12.02
N LYS A 115 -8.38 -6.38 11.31
CA LYS A 115 -9.66 -6.98 10.88
C LYS A 115 -9.73 -7.11 9.38
N ASN A 116 -10.45 -8.13 8.91
CA ASN A 116 -10.81 -8.26 7.49
C ASN A 116 -11.93 -7.28 7.15
N MET A 117 -11.86 -6.65 5.98
CA MET A 117 -13.00 -5.94 5.39
C MET A 117 -13.87 -7.00 4.68
N ARG A 118 -14.90 -7.52 5.36
CA ARG A 118 -15.92 -8.40 4.78
C ARG A 118 -17.21 -7.62 4.58
#